data_AF-G3IBK0-F1
#
_entry.id   AF-G3IBK0-F1
#
_cell.length_a   1.000
_cell.length_b   1.000
_cell.length_c   1.000
_cell.angle_alpha   90.00
_cell.angle_beta   90.00
_cell.angle_gamma   90.00
#
_symmetry.space_group_name_H-M   'P 1'
#
loop_
_entity.id
_entity.type
_entity.pdbx_description
1 polymer ?
#
loop_
_entity_poly.entity_id
_entity_poly.type
_entity_poly.pdbx_seq_one_letter_code
_entity_poly.pdbx_strand_id
1 'polypeptide(L)'
;MQNSHMDEYRNSDNGSTGNSSEVAVEHPDFSTEIMNVTEMEQSPDGSPSVNASTEENEMANAVDLPVTETEGNFPPEFEKFWKTVETNPQDFTGWVYLLQYVEQENHLTAARKAFDKFFIHYPYCYGYWKKYADLEKRHDNIKQSDEVYRRGLQAIPLSVDLWIHYINFLKETLDPGDPETNGTIRGTFEHAVLAAGTDFRSDKLWEMYINWENEQGNLREVTAVYDRILGIPTQLYSHHFQRFKEHVQNNLPRDLLTEEQFIQLRRELASVNGHSGDDGPPGDDLPSGIEDITDPAKLITEIENMRHRIIEIHQEMFNYNEHEVSKRWTFEEGIKRPYFHVKPLEKAQLKNWKEYLEFEIENGTHERVVVLFERCVISCALYEEFWIKEMVCLQPDLTAAYANLVASLRPSLQKLV
;
A
#
# COMPACT_ATOMS: atom_id res chain seq x y z
N MET A 1 -26.29 -44.03 -36.28
CA MET A 1 -27.47 -43.93 -37.17
C MET A 1 -28.14 -42.60 -36.88
N GLN A 2 -27.82 -41.61 -37.74
CA GLN A 2 -28.75 -40.77 -38.51
C GLN A 2 -29.25 -39.54 -37.73
N ASN A 3 -28.76 -38.33 -38.04
CA ASN A 3 -29.23 -37.38 -39.10
C ASN A 3 -30.67 -36.88 -38.81
N SER A 4 -31.10 -35.63 -39.03
CA SER A 4 -30.57 -34.44 -39.72
C SER A 4 -31.65 -33.34 -39.68
N HIS A 5 -31.27 -32.06 -39.89
CA HIS A 5 -31.96 -30.95 -40.58
C HIS A 5 -31.60 -29.63 -39.85
N MET A 6 -30.84 -28.67 -40.37
CA MET A 6 -30.71 -28.03 -41.71
C MET A 6 -31.97 -27.28 -42.14
N ASP A 7 -31.92 -25.95 -41.97
CA ASP A 7 -32.69 -24.98 -42.75
C ASP A 7 -31.75 -23.82 -43.12
N GLU A 8 -31.46 -23.72 -44.42
CA GLU A 8 -31.01 -22.50 -45.10
C GLU A 8 -32.24 -21.76 -45.66
N TYR A 9 -32.14 -20.43 -45.80
CA TYR A 9 -32.40 -19.67 -47.05
C TYR A 9 -32.74 -18.20 -46.75
N ARG A 10 -31.88 -17.27 -47.19
CA ARG A 10 -32.21 -16.28 -48.24
C ARG A 10 -31.03 -15.39 -48.62
N ASN A 11 -30.68 -15.42 -49.90
CA ASN A 11 -29.85 -14.47 -50.64
C ASN A 11 -30.70 -13.28 -51.15
N SER A 12 -30.10 -12.09 -51.29
CA SER A 12 -29.71 -11.50 -52.60
C SER A 12 -29.58 -9.96 -52.59
N ASP A 13 -28.35 -9.53 -52.87
CA ASP A 13 -27.90 -8.54 -53.89
C ASP A 13 -28.02 -7.01 -53.79
N ASN A 14 -26.81 -6.41 -53.84
CA ASN A 14 -26.28 -5.34 -54.70
C ASN A 14 -26.59 -3.84 -54.51
N GLY A 15 -25.52 -3.05 -54.41
CA GLY A 15 -25.48 -1.60 -54.66
C GLY A 15 -24.11 -0.98 -54.34
N SER A 16 -23.24 -0.87 -55.34
CA SER A 16 -21.93 -0.19 -55.28
C SER A 16 -22.06 1.31 -55.57
N THR A 17 -21.32 2.17 -54.87
CA THR A 17 -20.49 3.30 -55.39
C THR A 17 -20.15 4.30 -54.28
N GLY A 18 -18.90 4.80 -54.26
CA GLY A 18 -18.54 6.00 -53.50
C GLY A 18 -17.18 5.93 -52.81
N ASN A 19 -16.10 5.89 -53.60
CA ASN A 19 -14.74 6.07 -53.11
C ASN A 19 -14.52 7.57 -52.85
N SER A 20 -14.19 7.98 -51.63
CA SER A 20 -13.62 9.29 -51.34
C SER A 20 -12.53 9.12 -50.28
N SER A 21 -11.33 9.41 -50.74
CA SER A 21 -10.06 9.37 -50.04
C SER A 21 -10.03 10.38 -48.90
N GLU A 22 -9.93 9.89 -47.66
CA GLU A 22 -9.42 10.64 -46.52
C GLU A 22 -8.15 9.96 -46.01
N VAL A 23 -7.12 10.78 -45.83
CA VAL A 23 -5.80 10.40 -45.33
C VAL A 23 -5.97 9.97 -43.87
N ALA A 24 -5.83 8.67 -43.61
CA ALA A 24 -5.74 8.16 -42.25
C ALA A 24 -4.41 8.63 -41.66
N VAL A 25 -4.49 9.60 -40.75
CA VAL A 25 -3.41 9.88 -39.80
C VAL A 25 -3.43 8.71 -38.82
N GLU A 26 -2.44 7.83 -38.93
CA GLU A 26 -2.18 6.80 -37.93
C GLU A 26 -1.87 7.49 -36.60
N HIS A 27 -2.87 7.58 -35.72
CA HIS A 27 -2.64 7.79 -34.31
C HIS A 27 -2.06 6.49 -33.75
N PRO A 28 -0.85 6.49 -33.17
CA PRO A 28 -0.35 5.28 -32.53
C PRO A 28 -1.26 4.96 -31.33
N ASP A 29 -1.67 3.71 -31.21
CA ASP A 29 -2.47 3.21 -30.10
C ASP A 29 -1.60 3.12 -28.84
N PHE A 30 -1.59 4.21 -28.06
CA PHE A 30 -0.80 4.36 -26.83
C PHE A 30 -1.51 3.81 -25.58
N SER A 31 -2.53 2.96 -25.75
CA SER A 31 -3.23 2.32 -24.63
C SER A 31 -2.31 1.51 -23.72
N THR A 32 -1.19 1.00 -24.25
CA THR A 32 -0.25 0.08 -23.59
C THR A 32 0.74 0.79 -22.65
N GLU A 33 1.18 2.03 -22.96
CA GLU A 33 2.11 2.77 -22.08
C GLU A 33 1.41 3.34 -20.85
N ILE A 34 0.11 3.67 -20.97
CA ILE A 34 -0.73 4.11 -19.84
C ILE A 34 -1.00 2.95 -18.86
N MET A 35 -1.00 1.69 -19.33
CA MET A 35 -1.13 0.50 -18.48
C MET A 35 0.16 0.21 -17.70
N ASN A 36 1.33 0.43 -18.32
CA ASN A 36 2.63 0.14 -17.72
C ASN A 36 3.01 1.01 -16.52
N VAL A 37 2.41 2.19 -16.33
CA VAL A 37 2.71 3.06 -15.16
C VAL A 37 2.13 2.48 -13.87
N THR A 38 1.19 1.53 -13.96
CA THR A 38 0.54 0.87 -12.82
C THR A 38 0.70 -0.66 -12.81
N GLU A 39 1.27 -1.27 -13.85
CA GLU A 39 1.54 -2.72 -13.93
C GLU A 39 2.98 -3.13 -13.56
N MET A 40 3.80 -2.24 -12.99
CA MET A 40 5.05 -2.64 -12.35
C MET A 40 4.78 -3.37 -11.03
N GLU A 41 4.49 -4.67 -11.10
CA GLU A 41 5.26 -5.76 -10.49
C GLU A 41 4.53 -7.13 -10.62
N GLN A 42 5.05 -8.00 -11.49
CA GLN A 42 5.04 -9.46 -11.30
C GLN A 42 6.44 -9.98 -11.65
N SER A 43 7.21 -10.45 -10.66
CA SER A 43 8.53 -11.09 -10.84
C SER A 43 8.40 -12.58 -11.25
N PRO A 44 9.48 -13.27 -11.67
CA PRO A 44 10.49 -13.73 -10.72
C PRO A 44 11.97 -13.54 -11.14
N ASP A 45 12.77 -13.55 -10.09
CA ASP A 45 14.20 -13.72 -9.89
C ASP A 45 14.99 -14.51 -10.95
N GLY A 46 16.24 -14.12 -11.17
CA GLY A 46 17.16 -14.78 -12.11
C GLY A 46 18.46 -14.00 -12.36
N SER A 47 19.42 -14.13 -11.45
CA SER A 47 20.82 -13.74 -11.68
C SER A 47 21.39 -14.45 -12.93
N PRO A 48 22.31 -13.80 -13.68
CA PRO A 48 23.62 -14.42 -13.75
C PRO A 48 24.81 -13.44 -13.69
N SER A 49 25.82 -13.94 -12.98
CA SER A 49 27.24 -13.62 -12.93
C SER A 49 27.81 -12.73 -14.05
N VAL A 50 28.51 -11.69 -13.61
CA VAL A 50 29.43 -10.85 -14.38
C VAL A 50 30.64 -11.69 -14.80
N ASN A 51 31.01 -11.62 -16.08
CA ASN A 51 32.36 -11.96 -16.55
C ASN A 51 33.09 -10.67 -16.91
N ALA A 52 34.25 -10.50 -16.30
CA ALA A 52 35.16 -9.40 -16.51
C ALA A 52 35.85 -9.49 -17.88
N SER A 53 36.02 -8.33 -18.52
CA SER A 53 37.15 -8.09 -19.42
C SER A 53 37.49 -6.60 -19.38
N THR A 54 38.66 -6.34 -18.81
CA THR A 54 39.45 -5.11 -18.79
C THR A 54 39.81 -4.65 -20.18
N GLU A 55 39.58 -3.36 -20.49
CA GLU A 55 40.45 -2.59 -21.39
C GLU A 55 40.68 -1.19 -20.80
N GLU A 56 41.94 -0.94 -20.48
CA GLU A 56 42.51 0.34 -20.10
C GLU A 56 42.50 1.28 -21.29
N ASN A 57 42.13 2.56 -21.12
CA ASN A 57 42.74 3.61 -21.92
C ASN A 57 42.76 4.98 -21.23
N GLU A 58 43.74 5.76 -21.64
CA GLU A 58 44.50 6.74 -20.89
C GLU A 58 43.80 8.06 -20.53
N MET A 59 44.39 8.65 -19.50
CA MET A 59 44.11 9.91 -18.83
C MET A 59 44.26 11.13 -19.76
N ALA A 60 43.25 12.00 -19.81
CA ALA A 60 43.39 13.38 -20.26
C ALA A 60 42.70 14.32 -19.27
N ASN A 61 43.52 15.09 -18.56
CA ASN A 61 43.12 16.16 -17.66
C ASN A 61 42.23 17.20 -18.38
N ALA A 62 41.01 17.38 -17.89
CA ALA A 62 40.19 18.54 -18.18
C ALA A 62 39.88 19.26 -16.86
N VAL A 63 40.16 20.55 -16.87
CA VAL A 63 40.17 21.46 -15.73
C VAL A 63 38.77 21.63 -15.16
N ASP A 64 38.70 21.52 -13.83
CA ASP A 64 37.56 21.84 -12.98
C ASP A 64 37.15 23.31 -13.20
N LEU A 65 35.97 23.51 -13.78
CA LEU A 65 35.31 24.80 -13.88
C LEU A 65 34.08 24.76 -12.96
N PRO A 66 33.89 25.77 -12.09
CA PRO A 66 32.75 25.79 -11.19
C PRO A 66 31.48 26.01 -12.02
N VAL A 67 30.57 25.05 -11.98
CA VAL A 67 29.23 25.17 -12.56
C VAL A 67 28.47 26.21 -11.73
N THR A 68 28.48 27.45 -12.20
CA THR A 68 27.51 28.46 -11.78
C THR A 68 26.15 28.06 -12.32
N GLU A 69 25.20 27.76 -11.44
CA GLU A 69 23.78 27.64 -11.77
C GLU A 69 23.30 28.93 -12.43
N THR A 70 23.24 28.95 -13.76
CA THR A 70 22.56 30.00 -14.52
C THR A 70 21.09 29.63 -14.62
N GLU A 71 20.22 30.50 -14.08
CA GLU A 71 18.83 30.58 -14.52
C GLU A 71 18.79 30.64 -16.07
N GLY A 72 18.04 29.73 -16.69
CA GLY A 72 17.49 29.99 -18.03
C GLY A 72 18.09 29.27 -19.23
N ASN A 73 18.20 27.93 -19.21
CA ASN A 73 18.03 27.17 -20.45
C ASN A 73 17.28 25.86 -20.19
N PHE A 74 15.95 25.93 -20.20
CA PHE A 74 15.10 24.74 -20.23
C PHE A 74 15.33 23.98 -21.56
N PRO A 75 15.06 22.66 -21.59
CA PRO A 75 15.15 21.88 -22.83
C PRO A 75 14.31 22.47 -23.98
N PRO A 76 14.71 22.30 -25.25
CA PRO A 76 14.15 23.05 -26.39
C PRO A 76 12.63 22.91 -26.59
N GLU A 77 12.04 21.77 -26.24
CA GLU A 77 10.60 21.54 -26.35
C GLU A 77 9.84 21.72 -25.03
N PHE A 78 10.53 22.07 -23.94
CA PHE A 78 9.91 22.20 -22.61
C PHE A 78 8.78 23.23 -22.62
N GLU A 79 9.00 24.41 -23.18
CA GLU A 79 8.00 25.48 -23.23
C GLU A 79 6.75 25.08 -24.03
N LYS A 80 6.92 24.25 -25.07
CA LYS A 80 5.80 23.74 -25.87
C LYS A 80 4.92 22.81 -25.04
N PHE A 81 5.51 21.83 -24.35
CA PHE A 81 4.77 20.92 -23.48
C PHE A 81 4.20 21.64 -22.25
N TRP A 82 4.97 22.55 -21.64
CA TRP A 82 4.55 23.37 -20.50
C TRP A 82 3.33 24.23 -20.82
N LYS A 83 3.30 24.88 -21.99
CA LYS A 83 2.17 25.71 -22.40
C LYS A 83 0.87 24.91 -22.56
N THR A 84 0.94 23.66 -23.00
CA THR A 84 -0.23 22.77 -23.11
C THR A 84 -0.88 22.56 -21.75
N VAL A 85 -0.09 22.19 -20.75
CA VAL A 85 -0.58 21.92 -19.38
C VAL A 85 -0.92 23.20 -18.61
N GLU A 86 -0.31 24.33 -18.94
CA GLU A 86 -0.68 25.64 -18.40
C GLU A 86 -2.03 26.12 -18.94
N THR A 87 -2.30 25.87 -20.22
CA THR A 87 -3.57 26.21 -20.87
C THR A 87 -4.71 25.31 -20.37
N ASN A 88 -4.44 24.03 -20.19
CA ASN A 88 -5.40 23.07 -19.65
C ASN A 88 -4.75 22.19 -18.55
N PRO A 89 -4.77 22.64 -17.28
CA PRO A 89 -4.20 21.87 -16.17
C PRO A 89 -4.89 20.53 -15.92
N GLN A 90 -6.08 20.31 -16.49
CA GLN A 90 -6.83 19.06 -16.39
C GLN A 90 -6.48 18.06 -17.52
N ASP A 91 -5.62 18.46 -18.47
CA ASP A 91 -5.11 17.56 -19.51
C ASP A 91 -4.04 16.63 -18.95
N PHE A 92 -4.51 15.54 -18.35
CA PHE A 92 -3.62 14.51 -17.82
C PHE A 92 -2.66 13.96 -18.87
N THR A 93 -3.12 13.74 -20.11
CA THR A 93 -2.27 13.25 -21.21
C THR A 93 -1.15 14.24 -21.52
N GLY A 94 -1.47 15.54 -21.55
CA GLY A 94 -0.47 16.61 -21.68
C GLY A 94 0.58 16.56 -20.58
N TRP A 95 0.19 16.31 -19.33
CA TRP A 95 1.11 16.11 -18.22
C TRP A 95 2.01 14.88 -18.41
N VAL A 96 1.44 13.74 -18.82
CA VAL A 96 2.22 12.51 -19.07
C VAL A 96 3.32 12.77 -20.10
N TYR A 97 2.99 13.42 -21.21
CA TYR A 97 3.98 13.78 -22.23
C TYR A 97 5.06 14.73 -21.70
N LEU A 98 4.68 15.75 -20.92
CA LEU A 98 5.65 16.67 -20.31
C LEU A 98 6.59 15.93 -19.35
N LEU A 99 6.06 15.07 -18.48
CA LEU A 99 6.84 14.33 -17.48
C LEU A 99 7.79 13.32 -18.15
N GLN A 100 7.30 12.60 -19.16
CA GLN A 100 8.14 11.70 -19.96
C GLN A 100 9.27 12.46 -20.67
N TYR A 101 8.97 13.64 -21.23
CA TYR A 101 9.97 14.48 -21.88
C TYR A 101 11.05 14.95 -20.92
N VAL A 102 10.70 15.49 -19.74
CA VAL A 102 11.71 15.96 -18.77
C VAL A 102 12.52 14.84 -18.15
N GLU A 103 11.96 13.63 -18.05
CA GLU A 103 12.70 12.42 -17.67
C GLU A 103 13.73 12.02 -18.74
N GLN A 104 13.35 12.04 -20.02
CA GLN A 104 14.23 11.70 -21.14
C GLN A 104 15.38 12.70 -21.32
N GLU A 105 15.09 14.00 -21.20
CA GLU A 105 16.09 15.06 -21.24
C GLU A 105 16.99 15.08 -19.99
N ASN A 106 16.57 14.37 -18.92
CA ASN A 106 17.26 14.26 -17.64
C ASN A 106 17.65 15.64 -17.04
N HIS A 107 16.85 16.68 -17.33
CA HIS A 107 17.12 18.04 -16.90
C HIS A 107 16.45 18.32 -15.55
N LEU A 108 17.20 18.24 -14.46
CA LEU A 108 16.69 18.24 -13.09
C LEU A 108 15.79 19.44 -12.74
N THR A 109 16.21 20.68 -13.06
CA THR A 109 15.39 21.88 -12.76
C THR A 109 14.05 21.90 -13.51
N ALA A 110 14.03 21.41 -14.76
CA ALA A 110 12.82 21.28 -15.57
C ALA A 110 11.89 20.23 -14.99
N ALA A 111 12.44 19.09 -14.60
CA ALA A 111 11.71 18.01 -13.97
C ALA A 111 11.10 18.43 -12.63
N ARG A 112 11.89 19.06 -11.73
CA ARG A 112 11.39 19.58 -10.45
C ARG A 112 10.17 20.48 -10.64
N LYS A 113 10.27 21.46 -11.55
CA LYS A 113 9.17 22.37 -11.90
C LYS A 113 7.93 21.62 -12.44
N ALA A 114 8.14 20.63 -13.31
CA ALA A 114 7.06 19.83 -13.90
C ALA A 114 6.35 18.96 -12.87
N PHE A 115 7.10 18.18 -12.09
CA PHE A 115 6.56 17.30 -11.05
C PHE A 115 5.86 18.09 -9.94
N ASP A 116 6.49 19.13 -9.40
CA ASP A 116 5.88 19.92 -8.32
C ASP A 116 4.55 20.56 -8.76
N LYS A 117 4.47 21.04 -10.02
CA LYS A 117 3.23 21.59 -10.55
C LYS A 117 2.18 20.51 -10.83
N PHE A 118 2.59 19.36 -11.34
CA PHE A 118 1.72 18.22 -11.58
C PHE A 118 1.06 17.74 -10.29
N PHE A 119 1.81 17.60 -9.19
CA PHE A 119 1.27 17.11 -7.91
C PHE A 119 0.29 18.06 -7.23
N ILE A 120 0.30 19.35 -7.55
CA ILE A 120 -0.75 20.28 -7.11
C ILE A 120 -2.11 19.89 -7.71
N HIS A 121 -2.12 19.30 -8.91
CA HIS A 121 -3.34 18.92 -9.62
C HIS A 121 -3.69 17.44 -9.46
N TYR A 122 -2.69 16.55 -9.46
CA TYR A 122 -2.86 15.10 -9.39
C TYR A 122 -2.02 14.49 -8.27
N PRO A 123 -2.28 14.86 -6.98
CA PRO A 123 -1.49 14.39 -5.85
C PRO A 123 -1.59 12.88 -5.65
N TYR A 124 -2.69 12.23 -6.08
CA TYR A 124 -2.99 10.82 -5.82
C TYR A 124 -2.31 9.82 -6.77
N CYS A 125 -1.47 10.29 -7.69
CA CYS A 125 -0.72 9.42 -8.60
C CYS A 125 0.63 8.98 -8.00
N TYR A 126 0.63 8.03 -7.06
CA TYR A 126 1.85 7.57 -6.36
C TYR A 126 2.99 7.13 -7.30
N GLY A 127 2.68 6.54 -8.47
CA GLY A 127 3.69 6.13 -9.44
C GLY A 127 4.59 7.27 -9.93
N TYR A 128 4.06 8.50 -10.03
CA TYR A 128 4.87 9.66 -10.39
C TYR A 128 5.70 10.17 -9.21
N TRP A 129 5.21 10.05 -7.97
CA TRP A 129 6.01 10.37 -6.78
C TRP A 129 7.26 9.49 -6.71
N LYS A 130 7.10 8.19 -6.99
CA LYS A 130 8.21 7.24 -7.10
C LYS A 130 9.20 7.64 -8.20
N LYS A 131 8.71 7.95 -9.41
CA LYS A 131 9.56 8.39 -10.53
C LYS A 131 10.35 9.66 -10.21
N TYR A 132 9.72 10.63 -9.54
CA TYR A 132 10.39 11.86 -9.13
C TYR A 132 11.47 11.60 -8.08
N ALA A 133 11.18 10.78 -7.07
CA ALA A 133 12.16 10.40 -6.06
C ALA A 133 13.35 9.65 -6.68
N ASP A 134 13.09 8.73 -7.63
CA ASP A 134 14.14 8.02 -8.37
C ASP A 134 14.98 8.97 -9.23
N LEU A 135 14.36 9.97 -9.85
CA LEU A 135 15.09 10.98 -10.62
C LEU A 135 16.06 11.75 -9.71
N GLU A 136 15.62 12.22 -8.55
CA GLU A 136 16.50 12.89 -7.58
C GLU A 136 17.64 11.98 -7.12
N LYS A 137 17.32 10.71 -6.83
CA LYS A 137 18.31 9.70 -6.43
C LYS A 137 19.36 9.45 -7.52
N ARG A 138 18.97 9.38 -8.80
CA ARG A 138 19.89 9.21 -9.94
C ARG A 138 20.85 10.39 -10.12
N HIS A 139 20.52 11.56 -9.58
CA HIS A 139 21.38 12.75 -9.52
C HIS A 139 22.12 12.86 -8.17
N ASP A 140 22.21 11.77 -7.40
CA ASP A 140 22.84 11.68 -6.07
C ASP A 140 22.26 12.64 -5.02
N ASN A 141 21.05 13.18 -5.25
CA ASN A 141 20.36 14.09 -4.33
C ASN A 141 19.50 13.32 -3.33
N ILE A 142 20.12 12.45 -2.53
CA ILE A 142 19.42 11.54 -1.61
C ILE A 142 18.47 12.28 -0.66
N LYS A 143 18.88 13.44 -0.11
CA LYS A 143 18.03 14.26 0.77
C LYS A 143 16.78 14.81 0.07
N GLN A 144 16.88 15.13 -1.22
CA GLN A 144 15.73 15.60 -1.98
C GLN A 144 14.81 14.43 -2.35
N SER A 145 15.38 13.27 -2.68
CA SER A 145 14.61 12.04 -2.89
C SER A 145 13.78 11.66 -1.64
N ASP A 146 14.39 11.72 -0.46
CA ASP A 146 13.72 11.53 0.83
C ASP A 146 12.55 12.52 1.04
N GLU A 147 12.78 13.81 0.79
CA GLU A 147 11.73 14.84 0.88
C GLU A 147 10.59 14.59 -0.11
N VAL A 148 10.88 14.13 -1.34
CA VAL A 148 9.85 13.77 -2.32
C VAL A 148 8.98 12.62 -1.80
N TYR A 149 9.56 11.57 -1.22
CA TYR A 149 8.78 10.50 -0.59
C TYR A 149 7.91 11.02 0.55
N ARG A 150 8.47 11.82 1.47
CA ARG A 150 7.72 12.38 2.60
C ARG A 150 6.56 13.26 2.16
N ARG A 151 6.75 14.11 1.14
CA ARG A 151 5.66 14.91 0.54
C ARG A 151 4.60 14.03 -0.12
N GLY A 152 5.01 12.99 -0.85
CA GLY A 152 4.08 12.05 -1.46
C GLY A 152 3.24 11.31 -0.43
N LEU A 153 3.84 10.87 0.68
CA LEU A 153 3.15 10.21 1.78
C LEU A 153 2.28 11.16 2.60
N GLN A 154 2.63 12.45 2.67
CA GLN A 154 1.74 13.48 3.22
C GLN A 154 0.49 13.67 2.33
N ALA A 155 0.65 13.56 1.01
CA ALA A 155 -0.44 13.70 0.06
C ALA A 155 -1.31 12.43 -0.06
N ILE A 156 -0.71 11.23 0.07
CA ILE A 156 -1.38 9.93 -0.06
C ILE A 156 -0.93 8.96 1.04
N PRO A 157 -1.31 9.18 2.31
CA PRO A 157 -0.83 8.34 3.41
C PRO A 157 -1.30 6.88 3.33
N LEU A 158 -2.36 6.59 2.58
CA LEU A 158 -2.88 5.21 2.39
C LEU A 158 -2.21 4.43 1.25
N SER A 159 -1.26 5.02 0.52
CA SER A 159 -0.58 4.30 -0.56
C SER A 159 0.43 3.30 0.00
N VAL A 160 0.00 2.03 0.13
CA VAL A 160 0.85 0.91 0.56
C VAL A 160 2.12 0.80 -0.29
N ASP A 161 1.98 0.92 -1.61
CA ASP A 161 3.12 0.83 -2.54
C ASP A 161 4.13 1.96 -2.34
N LEU A 162 3.66 3.19 -2.08
CA LEU A 162 4.57 4.32 -1.83
C LEU A 162 5.34 4.15 -0.52
N TRP A 163 4.71 3.63 0.53
CA TRP A 163 5.39 3.25 1.77
C TRP A 163 6.45 2.18 1.53
N ILE A 164 6.12 1.14 0.76
CA ILE A 164 7.06 0.07 0.42
C ILE A 164 8.27 0.63 -0.32
N HIS A 165 8.05 1.49 -1.32
CA HIS A 165 9.13 2.14 -2.03
C HIS A 165 10.00 3.02 -1.13
N TYR A 166 9.39 3.78 -0.22
CA TYR A 166 10.13 4.63 0.71
C TYR A 166 10.98 3.80 1.68
N ILE A 167 10.43 2.72 2.25
CA ILE A 167 11.18 1.83 3.14
C ILE A 167 12.35 1.17 2.40
N ASN A 168 12.15 0.69 1.17
CA ASN A 168 13.23 0.15 0.35
C ASN A 168 14.31 1.20 0.05
N PHE A 169 13.90 2.43 -0.27
CA PHE A 169 14.82 3.56 -0.43
C PHE A 169 15.67 3.79 0.83
N LEU A 170 15.07 3.77 2.03
CA LEU A 170 15.82 3.92 3.28
C LEU A 170 16.79 2.76 3.51
N LYS A 171 16.36 1.51 3.27
CA LYS A 171 17.23 0.32 3.37
C LYS A 171 18.44 0.38 2.43
N GLU A 172 18.28 1.01 1.27
CA GLU A 172 19.34 1.15 0.27
C GLU A 172 20.30 2.32 0.53
N THR A 173 19.85 3.38 1.20
CA THR A 173 20.58 4.66 1.27
C THR A 173 21.09 5.03 2.65
N LEU A 174 20.53 4.46 3.72
CA LEU A 174 21.03 4.67 5.08
C LEU A 174 22.30 3.85 5.34
N ASP A 175 23.20 4.42 6.14
CA ASP A 175 24.45 3.76 6.53
C ASP A 175 24.17 2.65 7.55
N PRO A 176 24.49 1.38 7.26
CA PRO A 176 24.34 0.29 8.23
C PRO A 176 25.22 0.45 9.47
N GLY A 177 26.27 1.26 9.40
CA GLY A 177 27.15 1.58 10.53
C GLY A 177 26.57 2.61 11.51
N ASP A 178 25.52 3.34 11.11
CA ASP A 178 24.84 4.31 11.96
C ASP A 178 23.85 3.60 12.92
N PRO A 179 24.02 3.75 14.25
CA PRO A 179 23.10 3.19 15.24
C PRO A 179 21.63 3.63 15.07
N GLU A 180 21.36 4.79 14.47
CA GLU A 180 20.02 5.33 14.26
C GLU A 180 19.29 4.71 13.06
N THR A 181 19.99 4.04 12.16
CA THR A 181 19.42 3.48 10.92
C THR A 181 18.29 2.50 11.20
N ASN A 182 18.53 1.52 12.08
CA ASN A 182 17.50 0.54 12.44
C ASN A 182 16.31 1.18 13.18
N GLY A 183 16.56 2.20 14.00
CA GLY A 183 15.50 2.96 14.68
C GLY A 183 14.62 3.72 13.68
N THR A 184 15.24 4.34 12.68
CA THR A 184 14.56 5.08 11.61
C THR A 184 13.72 4.15 10.74
N ILE A 185 14.25 2.99 10.35
CA ILE A 185 13.52 2.00 9.56
C ILE A 185 12.32 1.46 10.36
N ARG A 186 12.51 1.07 11.62
CA ARG A 186 11.41 0.62 12.50
C ARG A 186 10.33 1.69 12.66
N GLY A 187 10.74 2.93 12.94
CA GLY A 187 9.81 4.06 13.07
C GLY A 187 9.00 4.30 11.79
N THR A 188 9.63 4.08 10.63
CA THR A 188 8.98 4.19 9.32
C THR A 188 7.99 3.05 9.08
N PHE A 189 8.33 1.81 9.43
CA PHE A 189 7.38 0.70 9.40
C PHE A 189 6.17 0.95 10.31
N GLU A 190 6.39 1.40 11.55
CA GLU A 190 5.31 1.75 12.48
C GLU A 190 4.40 2.85 11.90
N HIS A 191 4.98 3.89 11.32
CA HIS A 191 4.19 4.94 10.66
C HIS A 191 3.40 4.38 9.47
N ALA A 192 4.02 3.55 8.64
CA ALA A 192 3.36 2.95 7.48
C ALA A 192 2.16 2.09 7.88
N VAL A 193 2.29 1.24 8.90
CA VAL A 193 1.19 0.38 9.35
C VAL A 193 0.10 1.16 10.10
N LEU A 194 0.44 2.25 10.78
CA LEU A 194 -0.55 3.16 11.37
C LEU A 194 -1.35 3.92 10.31
N ALA A 195 -0.72 4.30 9.20
CA ALA A 195 -1.35 5.06 8.12
C ALA A 195 -2.14 4.18 7.14
N ALA A 196 -1.58 3.03 6.73
CA ALA A 196 -2.08 2.20 5.64
C ALA A 196 -2.22 0.71 6.00
N GLY A 197 -1.87 0.29 7.21
CA GLY A 197 -1.86 -1.12 7.62
C GLY A 197 -3.26 -1.74 7.77
N THR A 198 -4.32 -0.93 7.76
CA THR A 198 -5.72 -1.38 7.76
C THR A 198 -6.31 -1.52 6.36
N ASP A 199 -5.56 -1.19 5.30
CA ASP A 199 -5.98 -1.49 3.93
C ASP A 199 -6.07 -3.01 3.74
N PHE A 200 -7.14 -3.47 3.11
CA PHE A 200 -7.38 -4.89 2.84
C PHE A 200 -6.27 -5.54 1.99
N ARG A 201 -5.50 -4.75 1.22
CA ARG A 201 -4.38 -5.20 0.38
C ARG A 201 -3.01 -4.78 0.95
N SER A 202 -2.93 -4.52 2.25
CA SER A 202 -1.68 -4.14 2.93
C SER A 202 -0.74 -5.33 3.23
N ASP A 203 -1.07 -6.55 2.79
CA ASP A 203 -0.36 -7.79 3.12
C ASP A 203 1.17 -7.69 2.90
N LYS A 204 1.60 -7.16 1.75
CA LYS A 204 3.03 -7.03 1.40
C LYS A 204 3.79 -6.12 2.37
N LEU A 205 3.15 -5.07 2.90
CA LEU A 205 3.76 -4.18 3.88
C LEU A 205 4.00 -4.90 5.21
N TRP A 206 3.01 -5.64 5.69
CA TRP A 206 3.12 -6.43 6.91
C TRP A 206 4.16 -7.54 6.79
N GLU A 207 4.18 -8.28 5.68
CA GLU A 207 5.20 -9.30 5.42
C GLU A 207 6.60 -8.71 5.40
N MET A 208 6.78 -7.56 4.77
CA MET A 208 8.06 -6.87 4.72
C MET A 208 8.51 -6.43 6.12
N TYR A 209 7.59 -5.99 6.98
CA TYR A 209 7.91 -5.62 8.36
C TYR A 209 8.30 -6.85 9.20
N ILE A 210 7.51 -7.93 9.12
CA ILE A 210 7.77 -9.20 9.80
C ILE A 210 9.14 -9.76 9.40
N ASN A 211 9.45 -9.77 8.11
CA ASN A 211 10.73 -10.27 7.61
C ASN A 211 11.89 -9.40 8.11
N TRP A 212 11.72 -8.08 8.11
CA TRP A 212 12.75 -7.17 8.61
C TRP A 212 13.05 -7.38 10.09
N GLU A 213 12.04 -7.48 10.97
CA GLU A 213 12.28 -7.74 12.40
C GLU A 213 12.91 -9.12 12.65
N ASN A 214 12.53 -10.12 11.84
CA ASN A 214 13.13 -11.44 11.89
C ASN A 214 14.61 -11.41 11.48
N GLU A 215 14.97 -10.66 10.43
CA GLU A 215 16.37 -10.42 10.02
C GLU A 215 17.17 -9.71 11.13
N GLN A 216 16.53 -8.85 11.92
CA GLN A 216 17.17 -8.23 13.10
C GLN A 216 17.29 -9.18 14.29
N GLY A 217 16.67 -10.37 14.25
CA GLY A 217 16.64 -11.34 15.34
C GLY A 217 15.67 -10.98 16.48
N ASN A 218 14.81 -9.97 16.28
CA ASN A 218 13.89 -9.48 17.30
C ASN A 218 12.59 -10.30 17.32
N LEU A 219 12.68 -11.58 17.69
CA LEU A 219 11.55 -12.51 17.60
C LEU A 219 10.33 -12.12 18.45
N ARG A 220 10.53 -11.35 19.53
CA ARG A 220 9.43 -10.77 20.32
C ARG A 220 8.66 -9.72 19.53
N GLU A 221 9.38 -8.83 18.85
CA GLU A 221 8.77 -7.82 17.99
C GLU A 221 8.06 -8.46 16.80
N VAL A 222 8.65 -9.51 16.19
CA VAL A 222 7.97 -10.32 15.17
C VAL A 222 6.62 -10.85 15.68
N THR A 223 6.60 -11.37 16.91
CA THR A 223 5.37 -11.89 17.54
C THR A 223 4.37 -10.75 17.78
N ALA A 224 4.81 -9.60 18.29
CA ALA A 224 3.96 -8.42 18.47
C ALA A 224 3.37 -7.89 17.15
N VAL A 225 4.12 -7.98 16.04
CA VAL A 225 3.60 -7.65 14.70
C VAL A 225 2.53 -8.65 14.26
N TYR A 226 2.73 -9.96 14.50
CA TYR A 226 1.70 -10.99 14.24
C TYR A 226 0.42 -10.76 15.06
N ASP A 227 0.55 -10.45 16.35
CA ASP A 227 -0.58 -10.16 17.24
C ASP A 227 -1.47 -9.03 16.69
N ARG A 228 -0.87 -8.04 16.00
CA ARG A 228 -1.58 -6.94 15.34
C ARG A 228 -2.25 -7.37 14.04
N ILE A 229 -1.50 -7.94 13.10
CA ILE A 229 -2.02 -8.25 11.74
C ILE A 229 -3.07 -9.35 11.77
N LEU A 230 -3.01 -10.30 12.70
CA LEU A 230 -4.02 -11.37 12.81
C LEU A 230 -5.40 -10.84 13.21
N GLY A 231 -5.46 -9.65 13.82
CA GLY A 231 -6.71 -8.94 14.11
C GLY A 231 -7.21 -8.01 13.00
N ILE A 232 -6.46 -7.87 11.90
CA ILE A 232 -6.79 -6.97 10.79
C ILE A 232 -7.28 -7.78 9.58
N PRO A 233 -8.46 -7.47 9.02
CA PRO A 233 -8.94 -8.11 7.79
C PRO A 233 -8.06 -7.74 6.59
N THR A 234 -7.39 -8.73 6.00
CA THR A 234 -6.62 -8.56 4.75
C THR A 234 -6.97 -9.63 3.73
N GLN A 235 -6.48 -9.47 2.49
CA GLN A 235 -6.71 -10.41 1.41
C GLN A 235 -6.02 -11.76 1.67
N LEU A 236 -4.83 -11.74 2.28
CA LEU A 236 -4.03 -12.93 2.55
C LEU A 236 -3.95 -13.27 4.06
N TYR A 237 -4.97 -12.91 4.84
CA TYR A 237 -5.05 -13.18 6.29
C TYR A 237 -4.70 -14.64 6.67
N SER A 238 -5.09 -15.63 5.86
CA SER A 238 -4.78 -17.04 6.06
C SER A 238 -3.30 -17.37 5.85
N HIS A 239 -2.62 -16.67 4.93
CA HIS A 239 -1.18 -16.79 4.75
C HIS A 239 -0.42 -16.29 5.97
N HIS A 240 -0.79 -15.11 6.50
CA HIS A 240 -0.18 -14.56 7.73
C HIS A 240 -0.31 -15.53 8.91
N PHE A 241 -1.48 -16.15 9.06
CA PHE A 241 -1.71 -17.13 10.12
C PHE A 241 -0.90 -18.42 9.95
N GLN A 242 -0.73 -18.89 8.71
CA GLN A 242 0.14 -20.02 8.43
C GLN A 242 1.61 -19.70 8.77
N ARG A 243 2.10 -18.51 8.39
CA ARG A 243 3.46 -18.06 8.74
C ARG A 243 3.64 -17.87 10.24
N PHE A 244 2.61 -17.38 10.94
CA PHE A 244 2.62 -17.31 12.41
C PHE A 244 2.80 -18.70 13.04
N LYS A 245 2.06 -19.71 12.57
CA LYS A 245 2.23 -21.09 13.04
C LYS A 245 3.66 -21.58 12.82
N GLU A 246 4.24 -21.32 11.64
CA GLU A 246 5.63 -21.68 11.34
C GLU A 246 6.63 -20.95 12.24
N HIS A 247 6.42 -19.65 12.50
CA HIS A 247 7.23 -18.87 13.44
C HIS A 247 7.21 -19.46 14.86
N VAL A 248 6.04 -19.84 15.38
CA VAL A 248 5.91 -20.47 16.71
C VAL A 248 6.56 -21.86 16.75
N GLN A 249 6.42 -22.65 15.68
CA GLN A 249 6.96 -24.01 15.59
C GLN A 249 8.49 -24.03 15.47
N ASN A 250 9.08 -23.05 14.80
CA ASN A 250 10.52 -23.01 14.54
C ASN A 250 11.32 -22.30 15.65
N ASN A 251 10.67 -21.61 16.59
CA ASN A 251 11.33 -20.82 17.63
C ASN A 251 10.97 -21.30 19.05
N LEU A 252 11.75 -20.86 20.05
CA LEU A 252 11.49 -21.19 21.46
C LEU A 252 10.52 -20.18 22.08
N PRO A 253 9.48 -20.62 22.83
CA PRO A 253 8.47 -19.72 23.40
C PRO A 253 9.03 -18.57 24.27
N ARG A 254 10.16 -18.79 24.96
CA ARG A 254 10.85 -17.77 25.77
C ARG A 254 11.37 -16.57 24.96
N ASP A 255 11.65 -16.80 23.68
CA ASP A 255 12.19 -15.81 22.76
C ASP A 255 11.05 -15.07 22.01
N LEU A 256 9.82 -15.60 22.10
CA LEU A 256 8.62 -15.02 21.47
C LEU A 256 7.84 -14.11 22.42
N LEU A 257 7.80 -14.46 23.70
CA LEU A 257 6.98 -13.80 24.71
C LEU A 257 7.83 -12.92 25.64
N THR A 258 7.19 -11.92 26.25
CA THR A 258 7.77 -11.23 27.41
C THR A 258 7.90 -12.19 28.60
N GLU A 259 8.76 -11.87 29.56
CA GLU A 259 8.95 -12.69 30.75
C GLU A 259 7.64 -12.87 31.53
N GLU A 260 6.84 -11.81 31.65
CA GLU A 260 5.53 -11.85 32.30
C GLU A 260 4.55 -12.78 31.57
N GLN A 261 4.41 -12.65 30.25
CA GLN A 261 3.54 -13.51 29.44
C GLN A 261 3.99 -14.97 29.48
N PHE A 262 5.31 -15.22 29.43
CA PHE A 262 5.87 -16.56 29.49
C PHE A 262 5.57 -17.24 30.84
N ILE A 263 5.81 -16.53 31.95
CA ILE A 263 5.50 -17.05 33.29
C ILE A 263 4.00 -17.27 33.46
N GLN A 264 3.17 -16.37 32.97
CA GLN A 264 1.71 -16.50 33.03
C GLN A 264 1.24 -17.74 32.26
N LEU A 265 1.74 -17.96 31.06
CA LEU A 265 1.42 -19.14 30.24
C LEU A 265 1.85 -20.44 30.94
N ARG A 266 3.03 -20.46 31.55
CA ARG A 266 3.52 -21.62 32.32
C ARG A 266 2.61 -21.93 33.52
N ARG A 267 2.17 -20.92 34.28
CA ARG A 267 1.22 -21.11 35.39
C ARG A 267 -0.14 -21.62 34.92
N GLU A 268 -0.64 -21.10 33.80
CA GLU A 268 -1.90 -21.54 33.20
C GLU A 268 -1.84 -23.04 32.87
N LEU A 269 -0.79 -23.48 32.19
CA LEU A 269 -0.58 -24.89 31.85
C LEU A 269 -0.40 -25.78 33.10
N ALA A 270 0.29 -25.28 34.14
CA ALA A 270 0.42 -25.99 35.42
C ALA A 270 -0.94 -26.16 36.13
N SER A 271 -1.81 -25.15 36.08
CA SER A 271 -3.15 -25.22 36.70
C SER A 271 -4.08 -26.23 36.01
N VAL A 272 -3.97 -26.37 34.69
CA VAL A 272 -4.71 -27.36 33.90
C VAL A 272 -4.23 -28.77 34.24
N ASN A 273 -2.91 -28.96 34.39
CA ASN A 273 -2.31 -30.25 34.73
C ASN A 273 -2.53 -30.63 36.22
N GLY A 274 -2.69 -29.65 37.10
CA GLY A 274 -2.90 -29.80 38.55
C GLY A 274 -4.28 -30.30 38.98
N HIS A 275 -5.22 -30.52 38.06
CA HIS A 275 -6.49 -31.20 38.36
C HIS A 275 -6.35 -32.74 38.48
N SER A 276 -5.13 -33.26 38.41
CA SER A 276 -4.80 -34.65 38.72
C SER A 276 -4.16 -34.75 40.10
N GLY A 277 -5.00 -34.64 41.14
CA GLY A 277 -4.80 -34.93 42.57
C GLY A 277 -3.39 -34.95 43.18
N ASP A 278 -3.16 -34.09 44.18
CA ASP A 278 -2.55 -34.54 45.44
C ASP A 278 -2.87 -33.60 46.62
N ASP A 279 -3.29 -34.21 47.74
CA ASP A 279 -3.41 -33.62 49.07
C ASP A 279 -2.00 -33.57 49.70
N GLY A 280 -1.24 -32.50 49.47
CA GLY A 280 0.08 -32.27 50.08
C GLY A 280 0.05 -31.26 51.25
N PRO A 281 0.81 -31.47 52.35
CA PRO A 281 0.77 -30.60 53.53
C PRO A 281 1.44 -29.24 53.26
N PRO A 282 1.05 -28.18 54.00
CA PRO A 282 1.47 -26.81 53.72
C PRO A 282 2.94 -26.59 54.13
N GLY A 283 3.83 -26.56 53.15
CA GLY A 283 5.22 -26.07 53.26
C GLY A 283 5.45 -24.94 52.26
N ASP A 284 6.46 -24.10 52.51
CA ASP A 284 6.89 -22.92 51.72
C ASP A 284 7.27 -23.24 50.26
N ASP A 285 6.33 -23.74 49.47
CA ASP A 285 6.55 -24.02 48.06
C ASP A 285 6.33 -22.75 47.24
N LEU A 286 7.37 -22.38 46.48
CA LEU A 286 7.29 -21.40 45.40
C LEU A 286 6.04 -21.70 44.53
N PRO A 287 5.36 -20.69 43.97
CA PRO A 287 4.16 -20.91 43.18
C PRO A 287 4.38 -22.00 42.13
N SER A 288 3.58 -23.08 42.21
CA SER A 288 3.60 -24.20 41.28
C SER A 288 3.58 -23.67 39.83
N GLY A 289 4.64 -23.96 39.07
CA GLY A 289 4.86 -23.41 37.72
C GLY A 289 6.02 -22.42 37.58
N ILE A 290 6.87 -22.23 38.60
CA ILE A 290 8.13 -21.44 38.49
C ILE A 290 9.37 -22.34 38.66
N GLU A 291 9.19 -23.63 38.93
CA GLU A 291 10.31 -24.58 39.09
C GLU A 291 11.05 -24.81 37.77
N ASP A 292 12.38 -24.74 37.80
CA ASP A 292 13.21 -25.10 36.65
C ASP A 292 13.11 -26.61 36.39
N ILE A 293 12.52 -26.96 35.25
CA ILE A 293 12.43 -28.36 34.80
C ILE A 293 13.82 -28.85 34.40
N THR A 294 14.43 -29.66 35.24
CA THR A 294 15.78 -30.23 34.99
C THR A 294 15.76 -31.45 34.05
N ASP A 295 14.59 -32.07 33.84
CA ASP A 295 14.42 -33.24 32.96
C ASP A 295 14.23 -32.79 31.50
N PRO A 296 15.15 -33.16 30.57
CA PRO A 296 15.06 -32.78 29.16
C PRO A 296 13.76 -33.21 28.49
N ALA A 297 13.20 -34.38 28.83
CA ALA A 297 11.98 -34.89 28.21
C ALA A 297 10.74 -34.09 28.64
N LYS A 298 10.70 -33.72 29.93
CA LYS A 298 9.64 -32.85 30.46
C LYS A 298 9.74 -31.43 29.90
N LEU A 299 10.95 -30.91 29.71
CA LEU A 299 11.17 -29.60 29.11
C LEU A 299 10.68 -29.56 27.65
N ILE A 300 10.95 -30.60 26.85
CA ILE A 300 10.44 -30.69 25.46
C ILE A 300 8.91 -30.72 25.47
N THR A 301 8.30 -31.49 26.36
CA THR A 301 6.84 -31.58 26.46
C THR A 301 6.22 -30.24 26.89
N GLU A 302 6.84 -29.51 27.82
CA GLU A 302 6.42 -28.17 28.21
C GLU A 302 6.48 -27.21 27.02
N ILE A 303 7.61 -27.16 26.31
CA ILE A 303 7.78 -26.29 25.13
C ILE A 303 6.68 -26.57 24.10
N GLU A 304 6.39 -27.83 23.83
CA GLU A 304 5.38 -28.20 22.84
C GLU A 304 3.95 -27.86 23.31
N ASN A 305 3.66 -28.02 24.59
CA ASN A 305 2.39 -27.58 25.19
C ASN A 305 2.24 -26.04 25.10
N MET A 306 3.33 -25.28 25.35
CA MET A 306 3.33 -23.83 25.21
C MET A 306 3.07 -23.41 23.76
N ARG A 307 3.74 -24.04 22.78
CA ARG A 307 3.49 -23.79 21.36
C ARG A 307 2.05 -24.05 20.97
N HIS A 308 1.50 -25.19 21.41
CA HIS A 308 0.11 -25.54 21.13
C HIS A 308 -0.85 -24.50 21.70
N ARG A 309 -0.64 -24.07 22.96
CA ARG A 309 -1.48 -23.07 23.61
C ARG A 309 -1.39 -21.69 22.95
N ILE A 310 -0.19 -21.26 22.55
CA ILE A 310 -0.01 -20.01 21.79
C ILE A 310 -0.80 -20.07 20.47
N ILE A 311 -0.69 -21.17 19.72
CA ILE A 311 -1.42 -21.34 18.45
C ILE A 311 -2.94 -21.36 18.68
N GLU A 312 -3.40 -22.01 19.74
CA GLU A 312 -4.82 -22.08 20.10
C GLU A 312 -5.41 -20.69 20.39
N ILE A 313 -4.72 -19.86 21.17
CA ILE A 313 -5.13 -18.47 21.46
C ILE A 313 -5.29 -17.67 20.16
N HIS A 314 -4.33 -17.79 19.24
CA HIS A 314 -4.37 -17.06 17.97
C HIS A 314 -5.36 -17.66 16.96
N GLN A 315 -5.72 -18.93 17.09
CA GLN A 315 -6.73 -19.57 16.27
C GLN A 315 -8.11 -18.93 16.49
N GLU A 316 -8.45 -18.55 17.73
CA GLU A 316 -9.69 -17.84 18.02
C GLU A 316 -9.73 -16.45 17.36
N MET A 317 -8.62 -15.69 17.47
CA MET A 317 -8.46 -14.40 16.82
C MET A 317 -8.56 -14.51 15.29
N PHE A 318 -7.89 -15.52 14.71
CA PHE A 318 -7.96 -15.83 13.29
C PHE A 318 -9.38 -16.15 12.84
N ASN A 319 -10.12 -17.00 13.57
CA ASN A 319 -11.49 -17.37 13.23
C ASN A 319 -12.43 -16.15 13.25
N TYR A 320 -12.25 -15.25 14.21
CA TYR A 320 -13.00 -14.00 14.26
C TYR A 320 -12.67 -13.11 13.05
N ASN A 321 -11.38 -12.93 12.75
CA ASN A 321 -10.94 -12.13 11.62
C ASN A 321 -11.40 -12.74 10.27
N GLU A 322 -11.36 -14.06 10.11
CA GLU A 322 -11.88 -14.78 8.95
C GLU A 322 -13.36 -14.45 8.70
N HIS A 323 -14.17 -14.39 9.76
CA HIS A 323 -15.56 -13.99 9.65
C HIS A 323 -15.71 -12.53 9.21
N GLU A 324 -14.90 -11.62 9.74
CA GLU A 324 -14.88 -10.21 9.33
C GLU A 324 -14.41 -10.01 7.88
N VAL A 325 -13.43 -10.79 7.41
CA VAL A 325 -12.99 -10.83 6.02
C VAL A 325 -14.12 -11.32 5.12
N SER A 326 -14.80 -12.41 5.50
CA SER A 326 -15.88 -13.01 4.70
C SER A 326 -17.02 -12.02 4.44
N LYS A 327 -17.38 -11.18 5.43
CA LYS A 327 -18.39 -10.12 5.27
C LYS A 327 -18.05 -9.09 4.20
N ARG A 328 -16.75 -8.87 3.96
CA ARG A 328 -16.22 -7.79 3.10
C ARG A 328 -15.70 -8.29 1.76
N TRP A 329 -15.45 -9.59 1.65
CA TRP A 329 -14.79 -10.22 0.52
C TRP A 329 -15.40 -9.82 -0.82
N THR A 330 -16.73 -9.90 -0.95
CA THR A 330 -17.42 -9.58 -2.21
C THR A 330 -17.26 -8.12 -2.62
N PHE A 331 -17.23 -7.20 -1.65
CA PHE A 331 -17.01 -5.78 -1.91
C PHE A 331 -15.57 -5.50 -2.35
N GLU A 332 -14.59 -6.06 -1.62
CA GLU A 332 -13.16 -5.91 -1.92
C GLU A 332 -12.79 -6.56 -3.27
N GLU A 333 -13.39 -7.70 -3.61
CA GLU A 333 -13.26 -8.34 -4.92
C GLU A 333 -13.92 -7.52 -6.04
N GLY A 334 -15.01 -6.81 -5.73
CA GLY A 334 -15.70 -5.90 -6.64
C GLY A 334 -14.86 -4.66 -7.02
N ILE A 335 -13.86 -4.30 -6.21
CA ILE A 335 -12.93 -3.20 -6.50
C ILE A 335 -11.84 -3.70 -7.46
N LYS A 336 -11.95 -3.31 -8.73
CA LYS A 336 -10.95 -3.67 -9.75
C LYS A 336 -9.81 -2.66 -9.86
N ARG A 337 -10.05 -1.40 -9.49
CA ARG A 337 -9.05 -0.33 -9.51
C ARG A 337 -9.02 0.41 -8.16
N PRO A 338 -8.14 -0.02 -7.23
CA PRO A 338 -8.01 0.59 -5.89
C PRO A 338 -7.12 1.85 -5.85
N TYR A 339 -6.64 2.30 -7.01
CA TYR A 339 -5.77 3.47 -7.15
C TYR A 339 -6.41 4.54 -8.03
N PHE A 340 -5.94 5.77 -7.89
CA PHE A 340 -6.40 6.89 -8.71
C PHE A 340 -6.00 6.71 -10.18
N HIS A 341 -6.95 6.96 -11.08
CA HIS A 341 -6.66 7.10 -12.51
C HIS A 341 -7.76 7.95 -13.17
N VAL A 342 -7.38 8.77 -14.16
CA VAL A 342 -8.29 9.73 -14.83
C VAL A 342 -9.40 9.11 -15.68
N LYS A 343 -9.16 7.95 -16.30
CA LYS A 343 -10.20 7.15 -16.98
C LYS A 343 -11.37 6.90 -16.03
N PRO A 344 -12.62 7.11 -16.46
CA PRO A 344 -13.78 6.90 -15.61
C PRO A 344 -13.89 5.42 -15.18
N LEU A 345 -14.31 5.22 -13.94
CA LEU A 345 -14.77 3.94 -13.42
C LEU A 345 -16.11 3.54 -14.04
N GLU A 346 -16.31 2.24 -14.15
CA GLU A 346 -17.58 1.66 -14.54
C GLU A 346 -18.65 1.89 -13.47
N LYS A 347 -19.91 2.04 -13.88
CA LYS A 347 -21.05 2.23 -12.97
C LYS A 347 -21.17 1.11 -11.93
N ALA A 348 -20.79 -0.12 -12.29
CA ALA A 348 -20.78 -1.26 -11.38
C ALA A 348 -19.81 -1.05 -10.20
N GLN A 349 -18.61 -0.52 -10.46
CA GLN A 349 -17.63 -0.23 -9.40
C GLN A 349 -18.08 0.94 -8.53
N LEU A 350 -18.66 2.00 -9.12
CA LEU A 350 -19.23 3.11 -8.35
C LEU A 350 -20.37 2.64 -7.43
N LYS A 351 -21.21 1.72 -7.92
CA LYS A 351 -22.26 1.10 -7.10
C LYS A 351 -21.65 0.27 -5.96
N ASN A 352 -20.64 -0.57 -6.26
CA ASN A 352 -19.93 -1.37 -5.26
C ASN A 352 -19.34 -0.51 -4.14
N TRP A 353 -18.66 0.60 -4.48
CA TRP A 353 -18.13 1.55 -3.49
C TRP A 353 -19.22 2.14 -2.60
N LYS A 354 -20.37 2.53 -3.17
CA LYS A 354 -21.49 3.09 -2.40
C LYS A 354 -22.06 2.09 -1.40
N GLU A 355 -22.31 0.86 -1.85
CA GLU A 355 -22.85 -0.21 -1.02
C GLU A 355 -21.85 -0.63 0.06
N TYR A 356 -20.55 -0.66 -0.26
CA TYR A 356 -19.52 -1.00 0.72
C TYR A 356 -19.37 0.07 1.80
N LEU A 357 -19.38 1.36 1.41
CA LEU A 357 -19.38 2.47 2.36
C LEU A 357 -20.60 2.41 3.29
N GLU A 358 -21.79 2.13 2.76
CA GLU A 358 -23.00 1.97 3.57
C GLU A 358 -22.87 0.81 4.56
N PHE A 359 -22.35 -0.33 4.11
CA PHE A 359 -22.11 -1.48 4.96
C PHE A 359 -21.16 -1.14 6.14
N GLU A 360 -20.02 -0.49 5.90
CA GLU A 360 -19.10 -0.13 6.99
C GLU A 360 -19.66 0.99 7.86
N ILE A 361 -20.44 1.93 7.33
CA ILE A 361 -21.11 2.97 8.15
C ILE A 361 -22.08 2.33 9.16
N GLU A 362 -22.80 1.29 8.75
CA GLU A 362 -23.78 0.62 9.61
C GLU A 362 -23.16 -0.37 10.60
N ASN A 363 -22.08 -1.04 10.23
CA ASN A 363 -21.56 -2.21 10.97
C ASN A 363 -20.11 -2.07 11.45
N GLY A 364 -19.34 -1.15 10.86
CA GLY A 364 -17.92 -0.96 11.10
C GLY A 364 -17.61 -0.04 12.28
N THR A 365 -16.33 0.02 12.65
CA THR A 365 -15.84 1.03 13.60
C THR A 365 -15.66 2.38 12.88
N HIS A 366 -15.67 3.48 13.63
CA HIS A 366 -15.43 4.80 13.06
C HIS A 366 -14.10 4.88 12.27
N GLU A 367 -13.03 4.32 12.83
CA GLU A 367 -11.72 4.27 12.17
C GLU A 367 -11.76 3.51 10.84
N ARG A 368 -12.44 2.36 10.78
CA ARG A 368 -12.61 1.61 9.52
C ARG A 368 -13.41 2.39 8.48
N VAL A 369 -14.45 3.10 8.91
CA VAL A 369 -15.27 3.96 8.03
C VAL A 369 -14.40 5.07 7.44
N VAL A 370 -13.62 5.77 8.27
CA VAL A 370 -12.69 6.82 7.83
C VAL A 370 -11.68 6.27 6.82
N VAL A 371 -11.01 5.17 7.13
CA VAL A 371 -10.05 4.53 6.22
C VAL A 371 -10.70 4.11 4.90
N LEU A 372 -11.91 3.54 4.94
CA LEU A 372 -12.60 3.14 3.72
C LEU A 372 -13.00 4.36 2.86
N PHE A 373 -13.43 5.46 3.49
CA PHE A 373 -13.69 6.71 2.77
C PHE A 373 -12.44 7.24 2.08
N GLU A 374 -11.32 7.33 2.78
CA GLU A 374 -10.04 7.76 2.21
C GLU A 374 -9.63 6.89 1.00
N ARG A 375 -9.73 5.56 1.11
CA ARG A 375 -9.48 4.62 -0.02
C ARG A 375 -10.42 4.87 -1.19
N CYS A 376 -11.71 5.08 -0.91
CA CYS A 376 -12.71 5.36 -1.92
C CYS A 376 -12.40 6.67 -2.65
N VAL A 377 -12.07 7.71 -1.91
CA VAL A 377 -11.76 9.05 -2.42
C VAL A 377 -10.50 9.05 -3.27
N ILE A 378 -9.48 8.28 -2.93
CA ILE A 378 -8.32 8.08 -3.80
C ILE A 378 -8.75 7.49 -5.15
N SER A 379 -9.52 6.40 -5.14
CA SER A 379 -9.95 5.70 -6.37
C SER A 379 -10.96 6.51 -7.20
N CYS A 380 -11.83 7.25 -6.51
CA CYS A 380 -13.00 7.95 -7.03
C CYS A 380 -12.86 9.48 -6.97
N ALA A 381 -11.64 10.02 -6.93
CA ALA A 381 -11.41 11.45 -6.67
C ALA A 381 -12.13 12.40 -7.64
N LEU A 382 -12.43 11.95 -8.86
CA LEU A 382 -13.15 12.74 -9.87
C LEU A 382 -14.68 12.72 -9.73
N TYR A 383 -15.21 12.00 -8.75
CA TYR A 383 -16.65 11.84 -8.51
C TYR A 383 -17.07 12.59 -7.25
N GLU A 384 -17.58 13.82 -7.43
CA GLU A 384 -17.98 14.73 -6.34
C GLU A 384 -18.95 14.10 -5.32
N GLU A 385 -19.78 13.15 -5.76
CA GLU A 385 -20.74 12.45 -4.92
C GLU A 385 -20.13 11.69 -3.73
N PHE A 386 -18.89 11.17 -3.86
CA PHE A 386 -18.22 10.45 -2.78
C PHE A 386 -17.63 11.42 -1.74
N TRP A 387 -17.05 12.54 -2.17
CA TRP A 387 -16.59 13.61 -1.29
C TRP A 387 -17.73 14.24 -0.49
N ILE A 388 -18.88 14.46 -1.13
CA ILE A 388 -20.08 14.97 -0.44
C ILE A 388 -20.54 13.97 0.62
N LYS A 389 -20.57 12.66 0.30
CA LYS A 389 -20.97 11.61 1.24
C LYS A 389 -20.03 11.52 2.43
N GLU A 390 -18.73 11.60 2.19
CA GLU A 390 -17.70 11.64 3.23
C GLU A 390 -17.90 12.83 4.16
N MET A 391 -18.03 14.05 3.62
CA MET A 391 -18.21 15.27 4.41
C MET A 391 -19.46 15.18 5.30
N VAL A 392 -20.57 14.67 4.76
CA VAL A 392 -21.82 14.50 5.51
C VAL A 392 -21.68 13.46 6.62
N CYS A 393 -20.97 12.37 6.36
CA CYS A 393 -20.85 11.25 7.29
C CYS A 393 -19.83 11.52 8.40
N LEU A 394 -18.69 12.14 8.09
CA LEU A 394 -17.57 12.33 9.00
C LEU A 394 -17.57 13.71 9.67
N GLN A 395 -18.30 14.69 9.12
CA GLN A 395 -18.44 16.03 9.68
C GLN A 395 -19.91 16.46 9.79
N PRO A 396 -20.75 15.75 10.57
CA PRO A 396 -22.17 16.06 10.70
C PRO A 396 -22.42 17.48 11.25
N ASP A 397 -21.55 17.95 12.15
CA ASP A 397 -21.64 19.29 12.73
C ASP A 397 -21.37 20.41 11.72
N LEU A 398 -20.45 20.19 10.77
CA LEU A 398 -20.15 21.15 9.70
C LEU A 398 -21.31 21.22 8.71
N THR A 399 -21.96 20.09 8.45
CA THR A 399 -23.14 19.98 7.59
C THR A 399 -24.35 20.68 8.22
N ALA A 400 -24.56 20.53 9.53
CA ALA A 400 -25.57 21.26 10.27
C ALA A 400 -25.30 22.78 10.28
N ALA A 401 -24.04 23.19 10.43
CA ALA A 401 -23.66 24.61 10.35
C ALA A 401 -23.90 25.18 8.94
N TYR A 402 -23.57 24.44 7.88
CA TYR A 402 -23.80 24.87 6.50
C TYR A 402 -25.28 24.89 6.14
N ALA A 403 -26.05 23.88 6.57
CA ALA A 403 -27.50 23.85 6.40
C ALA A 403 -28.20 25.00 7.15
N ASN A 404 -27.75 25.32 8.38
CA ASN A 404 -28.22 26.47 9.14
C ASN A 404 -27.85 27.80 8.48
N LEU A 405 -26.64 27.92 7.93
CA LEU A 405 -26.20 29.09 7.18
C LEU A 405 -27.05 29.30 5.92
N VAL A 406 -27.26 28.25 5.12
CA VAL A 406 -28.11 28.28 3.91
C VAL A 406 -29.57 28.57 4.26
N ALA A 407 -30.09 28.01 5.36
CA ALA A 407 -31.43 28.31 5.86
C ALA A 407 -31.57 29.76 6.33
N SER A 408 -30.52 30.34 6.95
CA SER A 408 -30.51 31.74 7.38
C SER A 408 -30.43 32.74 6.21
N LEU A 409 -29.85 32.33 5.08
CA LEU A 409 -29.70 33.16 3.87
C LEU A 409 -30.90 33.06 2.92
N ARG A 410 -31.74 32.01 3.05
CA ARG A 410 -32.94 31.79 2.23
C ARG A 410 -33.97 32.94 2.26
N PRO A 411 -34.28 33.59 3.41
CA PRO A 411 -35.19 34.73 3.45
C PRO A 411 -34.63 35.98 2.75
N SER A 412 -33.30 36.10 2.65
CA SER A 412 -32.62 37.23 1.99
C SER A 412 -32.60 37.06 0.47
N LEU A 413 -32.51 35.83 -0.02
CA LEU A 413 -32.59 35.52 -1.46
C LEU A 413 -34.01 35.62 -2.03
N GLN A 414 -35.05 35.34 -1.24
CA GLN A 414 -36.46 35.51 -1.65
C GLN A 414 -36.93 36.97 -1.72
N LYS A 415 -36.14 37.94 -1.24
CA LYS A 415 -36.41 39.37 -1.40
C LYS A 415 -35.72 40.00 -2.61
N LEU A 416 -34.94 39.21 -3.36
CA LEU A 416 -34.19 39.62 -4.54
C LEU A 416 -34.77 39.07 -5.86
N VAL A 417 -35.96 38.45 -5.80
CA VAL A 417 -36.85 38.13 -6.92
C VAL A 417 -38.15 38.87 -6.69
#